data_AF-A0A564Q7G8-F1
#
_entry.id   AF-A0A564Q7G8-F1
#
_cell.length_a   1.000
_cell.length_b   1.000
_cell.length_c   1.000
_cell.angle_alpha   90.00
_cell.angle_beta   90.00
_cell.angle_gamma   90.00
#
_symmetry.space_group_name_H-M   'P 1'
#
loop_
_entity.id
_entity.type
_entity.pdbx_description
1 polymer ?
#
loop_
_entity_poly.entity_id
_entity_poly.type
_entity_poly.pdbx_seq_one_letter_code
_entity_poly.pdbx_strand_id
1 'polypeptide(L)'
;MEARVWIISLACIKPKDVGYPHELWTQRLLAQYLQRNCMGAGYPELSKISRGTVSKILSASNIKPHKISSYIQQRDPDFEPKSAVVLHTYKQVELLKRRKKNGEKLDIVIVSYDEKPGIQIIGSKAPDLMPVPGRYPTISRDYEYVS
;
A
#
# COMPACT_ATOMS: atom_id res chain seq x y z
N MET A 1 -10.77 -20.96 20.48
CA MET A 1 -9.74 -20.00 20.04
C MET A 1 -9.32 -20.25 18.59
N GLU A 2 -9.30 -21.50 18.14
CA GLU A 2 -8.87 -21.92 16.80
C GLU A 2 -9.65 -21.27 15.65
N ALA A 3 -10.99 -21.18 15.74
CA ALA A 3 -11.80 -20.49 14.72
C ALA A 3 -11.36 -19.03 14.47
N ARG A 4 -10.93 -18.30 15.52
CA ARG A 4 -10.42 -16.93 15.37
C ARG A 4 -9.07 -16.90 14.68
N VAL A 5 -8.19 -17.84 15.01
CA VAL A 5 -6.87 -17.98 14.37
C VAL A 5 -7.03 -18.28 12.88
N TRP A 6 -7.98 -19.15 12.53
CA TRP A 6 -8.30 -19.45 11.14
C TRP A 6 -8.84 -18.23 10.37
N ILE A 7 -9.72 -17.44 10.98
CA ILE A 7 -10.20 -16.18 10.38
C ILE A 7 -9.03 -15.23 10.11
N ILE A 8 -8.11 -15.11 11.06
CA ILE A 8 -6.95 -14.23 10.94
C ILE A 8 -6.00 -14.74 9.85
N SER A 9 -5.72 -16.04 9.79
CA SER A 9 -4.84 -16.61 8.76
C SER A 9 -5.41 -16.39 7.35
N LEU A 10 -6.73 -16.55 7.18
CA LEU A 10 -7.41 -16.25 5.92
C LEU A 10 -7.35 -14.76 5.54
N ALA A 11 -7.42 -13.86 6.51
CA ALA A 11 -7.23 -12.43 6.26
C ALA A 11 -5.80 -12.08 5.84
N CYS A 12 -4.83 -12.97 6.07
CA CYS A 12 -3.42 -12.79 5.73
C CYS A 12 -3.01 -13.45 4.40
N ILE A 13 -3.96 -13.97 3.61
CA ILE A 13 -3.74 -14.44 2.23
C ILE A 13 -4.57 -13.62 1.24
N LYS A 14 -4.31 -13.71 -0.07
CA LYS A 14 -5.13 -12.98 -1.05
C LYS A 14 -6.41 -13.75 -1.38
N PRO A 15 -7.53 -13.08 -1.69
CA PRO A 15 -8.73 -13.76 -2.18
C PRO A 15 -8.46 -14.55 -3.48
N LYS A 16 -7.55 -14.07 -4.33
CA LYS A 16 -7.12 -14.77 -5.55
C LYS A 16 -6.55 -16.16 -5.28
N ASP A 17 -5.83 -16.32 -4.18
CA ASP A 17 -5.20 -17.59 -3.79
C ASP A 17 -6.24 -18.65 -3.41
N VAL A 18 -7.48 -18.23 -3.14
CA VAL A 18 -8.63 -19.10 -2.83
C VAL A 18 -9.73 -19.02 -3.88
N GLY A 19 -9.38 -18.61 -5.11
CA GLY A 19 -10.26 -18.70 -6.28
C GLY A 19 -11.22 -17.53 -6.48
N TYR A 20 -11.02 -16.39 -5.80
CA TYR A 20 -11.83 -15.19 -6.02
C TYR A 20 -11.14 -14.21 -6.97
N PRO A 21 -11.87 -13.47 -7.82
CA PRO A 21 -11.28 -12.49 -8.73
C PRO A 21 -10.77 -11.23 -8.01
N HIS A 22 -11.13 -11.06 -6.72
CA HIS A 22 -10.83 -9.88 -5.93
C HIS A 22 -9.38 -9.83 -5.49
N GLU A 23 -8.75 -8.66 -5.61
CA GLU A 23 -7.38 -8.44 -5.13
C GLU A 23 -7.28 -8.38 -3.61
N LEU A 24 -8.27 -7.79 -2.95
CA LEU A 24 -8.29 -7.54 -1.51
C LEU A 24 -9.52 -8.15 -0.84
N TRP A 25 -9.37 -8.55 0.42
CA TRP A 25 -10.51 -8.95 1.22
C TRP A 25 -11.34 -7.73 1.60
N THR A 26 -12.63 -7.77 1.30
CA THR A 26 -13.60 -6.96 2.05
C THR A 26 -14.14 -7.78 3.21
N GLN A 27 -14.61 -7.10 4.26
CA GLN A 27 -15.23 -7.77 5.41
C GLN A 27 -16.43 -8.66 5.00
N ARG A 28 -17.14 -8.27 3.93
CA ARG A 28 -18.25 -9.06 3.37
C ARG A 28 -17.76 -10.32 2.70
N LEU A 29 -16.77 -10.16 1.85
CA LEU A 29 -16.22 -11.25 1.05
C LEU A 29 -15.63 -12.31 1.97
N LEU A 30 -14.87 -11.89 2.98
CA LEU A 30 -14.29 -12.79 3.97
C LEU A 30 -15.38 -13.51 4.78
N ALA A 31 -16.42 -12.81 5.23
CA ALA A 31 -17.56 -13.44 5.89
C ALA A 31 -18.25 -14.50 5.01
N GLN A 32 -18.50 -14.19 3.73
CA GLN A 32 -19.10 -15.14 2.78
C GLN A 32 -18.20 -16.36 2.54
N TYR A 33 -16.89 -16.15 2.44
CA TYR A 33 -15.93 -17.25 2.30
C TYR A 33 -15.94 -18.17 3.52
N LEU A 34 -15.91 -17.58 4.73
CA LEU A 34 -15.96 -18.32 5.99
C LEU A 34 -17.25 -19.16 6.07
N GLN A 35 -18.41 -18.55 5.81
CA GLN A 35 -19.70 -19.26 5.86
C GLN A 35 -19.75 -20.47 4.92
N ARG A 36 -19.19 -20.35 3.71
CA ARG A 36 -19.18 -21.44 2.72
C ARG A 36 -18.22 -22.58 3.08
N ASN A 37 -17.07 -22.25 3.67
CA ASN A 37 -15.99 -23.22 3.90
C ASN A 37 -15.90 -23.70 5.35
N CYS A 38 -16.71 -23.16 6.26
CA CYS A 38 -16.64 -23.44 7.69
C CYS A 38 -16.81 -24.91 8.04
N MET A 39 -17.72 -25.63 7.37
CA MET A 39 -17.97 -27.05 7.64
C MET A 39 -16.76 -27.91 7.29
N GLY A 40 -16.15 -27.69 6.12
CA GLY A 40 -14.95 -28.40 5.68
C GLY A 40 -13.72 -28.07 6.51
N ALA A 41 -13.67 -26.88 7.12
CA ALA A 41 -12.61 -26.46 8.01
C ALA A 41 -12.82 -26.88 9.49
N GLY A 42 -13.93 -27.54 9.83
CA GLY A 42 -14.22 -28.00 11.20
C GLY A 42 -14.76 -26.92 12.15
N TYR A 43 -15.27 -25.80 11.62
CA TYR A 43 -15.78 -24.66 12.41
C TYR A 43 -17.26 -24.36 12.12
N PRO A 44 -18.19 -25.32 12.35
CA PRO A 44 -19.63 -25.15 12.03
C PRO A 44 -20.28 -23.91 12.65
N GLU A 45 -19.74 -23.40 13.76
CA GLU A 45 -20.16 -22.17 14.43
C GLU A 45 -20.03 -20.91 13.55
N LEU A 46 -19.19 -20.96 12.52
CA LEU A 46 -18.97 -19.85 11.58
C LEU A 46 -20.00 -19.79 10.45
N SER A 47 -20.89 -20.77 10.33
CA SER A 47 -21.95 -20.82 9.29
C SER A 47 -22.84 -19.58 9.25
N LYS A 48 -23.01 -18.90 10.38
CA LYS A 48 -23.81 -17.68 10.52
C LYS A 48 -22.98 -16.44 10.89
N ILE A 49 -21.65 -16.47 10.72
CA ILE A 49 -20.81 -15.34 11.12
C ILE A 49 -21.19 -14.07 10.35
N SER A 50 -21.40 -12.98 11.08
CA SER A 50 -21.73 -11.68 10.47
C SER A 50 -20.46 -10.94 10.04
N ARG A 51 -20.59 -10.06 9.03
CA ARG A 51 -19.55 -9.08 8.65
C ARG A 51 -19.07 -8.27 9.87
N GLY A 52 -19.98 -7.90 10.77
CA GLY A 52 -19.65 -7.12 11.98
C GLY A 52 -18.74 -7.89 12.94
N THR A 53 -19.00 -9.20 13.10
CA THR A 53 -18.16 -10.08 13.91
C THR A 53 -16.76 -10.23 13.32
N VAL A 54 -16.66 -10.44 12.00
CA VAL A 54 -15.36 -10.47 11.30
C VAL A 54 -14.59 -9.17 11.51
N SER A 55 -15.26 -8.02 11.34
CA SER A 55 -14.65 -6.70 11.57
C SER A 55 -14.10 -6.55 12.99
N LYS A 56 -14.83 -7.00 14.01
CA LYS A 56 -14.39 -6.96 15.41
C LYS A 56 -13.17 -7.86 15.66
N ILE A 57 -13.17 -9.08 15.13
CA ILE A 57 -12.05 -10.03 15.26
C ILE A 57 -10.78 -9.45 14.63
N LEU A 58 -10.90 -8.92 13.41
CA LEU A 58 -9.76 -8.34 12.70
C LEU A 58 -9.23 -7.08 13.39
N SER A 59 -10.13 -6.21 13.88
CA SER A 59 -9.75 -5.00 14.61
C SER A 59 -9.03 -5.33 15.92
N ALA A 60 -9.50 -6.34 16.66
CA ALA A 60 -8.85 -6.80 17.89
C ALA A 60 -7.43 -7.35 17.63
N SER A 61 -7.18 -7.86 16.42
CA SER A 61 -5.87 -8.38 16.00
C SER A 61 -5.05 -7.36 15.22
N ASN A 62 -5.54 -6.12 15.10
CA ASN A 62 -4.99 -5.05 14.26
C ASN A 62 -4.72 -5.46 12.80
N ILE A 63 -5.54 -6.32 12.21
CA ILE A 63 -5.42 -6.75 10.81
C ILE A 63 -6.42 -6.00 9.91
N LYS A 64 -5.93 -5.44 8.80
CA LYS A 64 -6.68 -4.59 7.88
C LYS A 64 -6.44 -5.07 6.44
N PRO A 65 -7.05 -6.20 6.04
CA PRO A 65 -6.76 -6.86 4.76
C PRO A 65 -7.39 -6.16 3.55
N HIS A 66 -8.12 -5.07 3.80
CA HIS A 66 -8.73 -4.18 2.81
C HIS A 66 -7.88 -2.91 2.56
N LYS A 67 -6.73 -2.77 3.23
CA LYS A 67 -5.85 -1.62 3.12
C LYS A 67 -4.48 -2.02 2.59
N ILE A 68 -3.99 -1.22 1.65
CA ILE A 68 -2.62 -1.29 1.13
C ILE A 68 -1.85 -0.10 1.71
N SER A 69 -0.66 -0.37 2.25
CA SER A 69 0.34 0.62 2.62
C SER A 69 1.51 0.52 1.65
N SER A 70 1.89 1.63 1.03
CA SER A 70 3.12 1.65 0.24
C SER A 70 4.33 1.81 1.15
N TYR A 71 5.44 1.13 0.84
CA TYR A 71 6.73 1.43 1.43
C TYR A 71 7.69 1.89 0.35
N ILE A 72 8.54 2.86 0.69
CA ILE A 72 9.65 3.28 -0.16
C ILE A 72 10.91 2.74 0.51
N GLN A 73 11.54 1.77 -0.14
CA GLN A 73 12.87 1.35 0.24
C GLN A 73 13.86 2.19 -0.56
N GLN A 74 14.78 2.87 0.11
CA GLN A 74 15.88 3.58 -0.56
C GLN A 74 16.84 2.52 -1.11
N ARG A 75 16.67 2.16 -2.39
CA ARG A 75 17.46 1.13 -3.08
C ARG A 75 18.55 1.70 -3.96
N ASP A 76 18.48 2.98 -4.30
CA ASP A 76 19.48 3.65 -5.12
C ASP A 76 20.66 4.09 -4.23
N PRO A 77 21.84 3.45 -4.33
CA PRO A 77 23.01 3.86 -3.55
C PRO A 77 23.45 5.29 -3.89
N ASP A 78 23.07 5.80 -5.07
CA ASP A 78 23.35 7.17 -5.51
C ASP A 78 22.19 8.13 -5.20
N PHE A 79 21.21 7.74 -4.37
CA PHE A 79 20.09 8.62 -4.02
C PHE A 79 20.56 9.95 -3.41
N GLU A 80 21.45 9.89 -2.42
CA GLU A 80 21.97 11.07 -1.74
C GLU A 80 22.72 12.03 -2.68
N PRO A 81 23.71 11.58 -3.48
CA PRO A 81 24.37 12.49 -4.42
C PRO A 81 23.40 13.06 -5.48
N LYS A 82 22.42 12.28 -5.97
CA LYS A 82 21.42 12.77 -6.93
C LYS A 82 20.47 13.79 -6.30
N SER A 83 19.99 13.53 -5.09
CA SER A 83 19.06 14.42 -4.37
C SER A 83 19.72 15.75 -4.05
N ALA A 84 21.00 15.76 -3.70
CA ALA A 84 21.77 16.97 -3.44
C ALA A 84 21.80 17.91 -4.66
N VAL A 85 22.00 17.38 -5.87
CA VAL A 85 21.97 18.17 -7.11
C VAL A 85 20.60 18.81 -7.33
N VAL A 86 19.53 18.02 -7.18
CA VAL A 86 18.15 18.52 -7.34
C VAL A 86 17.83 19.61 -6.32
N LEU A 87 18.09 19.36 -5.04
CA LEU A 87 17.87 20.33 -3.95
C LEU A 87 18.69 21.60 -4.14
N HIS A 88 19.93 21.47 -4.63
CA HIS A 88 20.78 22.61 -4.95
C HIS A 88 20.14 23.49 -6.04
N THR A 89 19.64 22.90 -7.13
CA THR A 89 18.94 23.64 -8.19
C THR A 89 17.70 24.36 -7.64
N TYR A 90 16.88 23.70 -6.82
CA TYR A 90 15.74 24.35 -6.17
C TYR A 90 16.18 25.51 -5.27
N LYS A 91 17.30 25.37 -4.54
CA LYS A 91 17.82 26.43 -3.69
C LYS A 91 18.31 27.62 -4.50
N GLN A 92 18.98 27.39 -5.62
CA GLN A 92 19.40 28.45 -6.54
C GLN A 92 18.19 29.21 -7.10
N VAL A 93 17.15 28.49 -7.54
CA VAL A 93 15.88 29.08 -8.00
C VAL A 93 15.22 29.91 -6.90
N GLU A 94 15.20 29.42 -5.66
CA GLU A 94 14.66 30.16 -4.52
C GLU A 94 15.40 31.49 -4.29
N LEU A 95 16.74 31.47 -4.35
CA LEU A 95 17.57 32.66 -4.19
C LEU A 95 17.34 33.68 -5.31
N LEU A 96 17.26 33.23 -6.57
CA LEU A 96 16.95 34.08 -7.72
C LEU A 96 15.57 34.74 -7.59
N LYS A 97 14.56 33.98 -7.14
CA LYS A 97 13.22 34.53 -6.85
C LYS A 97 13.25 35.59 -5.75
N ARG A 98 14.02 35.38 -4.67
CA ARG A 98 14.19 36.37 -3.59
C ARG A 98 14.87 37.65 -4.08
N ARG A 99 15.94 37.52 -4.85
CA ARG A 99 16.66 38.66 -5.47
C ARG A 99 15.75 39.50 -6.36
N LYS A 100 14.99 38.84 -7.24
CA LYS A 100 13.97 39.52 -8.07
C LYS A 100 12.93 40.26 -7.23
N LYS A 101 12.45 39.64 -6.14
CA LYS A 101 11.48 40.27 -5.20
C LYS A 101 12.07 41.50 -4.50
N ASN A 102 13.37 41.51 -4.24
CA ASN A 102 14.08 42.63 -3.64
C ASN A 102 14.42 43.76 -4.63
N GLY A 103 13.90 43.71 -5.86
CA GLY A 103 14.05 44.76 -6.87
C GLY A 103 15.26 44.60 -7.80
N GLU A 104 16.01 43.50 -7.68
CA GLU A 104 17.14 43.22 -8.57
C GLU A 104 16.64 42.85 -9.97
N LYS A 105 17.11 43.55 -11.01
CA LYS A 105 16.83 43.20 -12.41
C LYS A 105 17.61 41.94 -12.78
N LEU A 106 16.90 40.84 -12.96
CA LEU A 106 17.45 39.57 -13.42
C LEU A 106 16.94 39.27 -14.83
N ASP A 107 17.84 39.04 -15.77
CA ASP A 107 17.53 38.62 -17.15
C ASP A 107 17.44 37.09 -17.23
N ILE A 108 16.61 36.50 -16.37
CA ILE A 108 16.46 35.04 -16.24
C ILE A 108 14.96 34.69 -16.17
N VAL A 109 14.56 33.72 -17.00
CA VAL A 109 13.23 33.10 -16.97
C VAL A 109 13.37 31.69 -16.41
N ILE A 110 12.58 31.36 -15.39
CA ILE A 110 12.59 30.04 -14.74
C ILE A 110 11.33 29.29 -15.16
N VAL A 111 11.51 28.17 -15.86
CA VAL A 111 10.42 27.28 -16.28
C VAL A 111 10.57 25.97 -15.53
N SER A 112 9.48 25.49 -14.94
CA SER A 112 9.38 24.17 -14.34
C SER A 112 8.29 23.41 -15.08
N TYR A 113 8.63 22.26 -15.65
CA TYR A 113 7.68 21.41 -16.34
C TYR A 113 7.84 19.99 -15.78
N ASP A 114 6.71 19.41 -15.36
CA ASP A 114 6.64 18.00 -14.98
C ASP A 114 6.22 17.24 -16.24
N GLU A 115 7.15 16.47 -16.79
CA GLU A 115 6.81 15.55 -17.87
C GLU A 115 5.85 14.51 -17.29
N LYS A 116 4.68 14.35 -17.91
CA LYS A 116 3.78 13.23 -17.63
C LYS A 116 4.07 12.14 -18.65
N PRO A 117 5.02 11.24 -18.39
CA PRO A 117 5.29 10.17 -19.32
C PRO A 117 4.03 9.31 -19.43
N GLY A 118 3.61 8.97 -20.65
CA GLY A 118 2.46 8.12 -20.95
C GLY A 118 2.71 6.65 -20.58
N ILE A 119 3.33 6.41 -19.43
CA ILE A 119 3.77 5.10 -18.97
C ILE A 119 2.56 4.26 -18.57
N GLN A 120 2.45 3.07 -19.16
CA GLN A 120 1.52 2.05 -18.71
C GLN A 120 2.18 1.20 -17.61
N ILE A 121 1.45 0.93 -16.53
CA ILE A 121 1.93 0.07 -15.45
C ILE A 121 1.62 -1.38 -15.83
N ILE A 122 2.66 -2.18 -16.05
CA ILE A 122 2.55 -3.61 -16.38
C ILE A 122 2.37 -4.45 -15.11
N GLY A 123 2.98 -4.03 -14.00
CA GLY A 123 2.87 -4.71 -12.72
C GLY A 123 3.73 -4.08 -11.63
N SER A 124 3.66 -4.59 -10.40
CA SER A 124 4.58 -4.20 -9.34
C SER A 124 5.93 -4.89 -9.53
N LYS A 125 7.03 -4.21 -9.18
CA LYS A 125 8.37 -4.84 -9.24
C LYS A 125 8.56 -5.96 -8.23
N ALA A 126 7.94 -5.83 -7.06
CA ALA A 126 8.02 -6.82 -5.99
C ALA A 126 6.63 -7.40 -5.68
N PRO A 127 6.56 -8.63 -5.13
CA PRO A 127 5.32 -9.19 -4.63
C PRO A 127 4.80 -8.39 -3.43
N ASP A 128 3.48 -8.38 -3.24
CA ASP A 128 2.88 -7.79 -2.04
C ASP A 128 3.29 -8.57 -0.79
N LEU A 129 3.62 -7.84 0.27
CA LEU A 129 3.83 -8.41 1.60
C LEU A 129 2.50 -8.43 2.34
N MET A 130 2.02 -9.62 2.70
CA MET A 130 0.74 -9.76 3.37
C MET A 130 0.79 -9.30 4.85
N PRO A 131 -0.36 -8.96 5.46
CA PRO A 131 -0.42 -8.62 6.87
C PRO A 131 0.14 -9.77 7.72
N VAL A 132 0.85 -9.41 8.80
CA VAL A 132 1.39 -10.35 9.78
C VAL A 132 0.88 -9.96 11.16
N PRO A 133 0.08 -10.81 11.83
CA PRO A 133 -0.42 -10.55 13.17
C PRO A 133 0.69 -10.15 14.14
N GLY A 134 0.50 -9.04 14.86
CA GLY A 134 1.47 -8.51 15.81
C GLY A 134 2.65 -7.75 15.19
N ARG A 135 2.80 -7.70 13.86
CA ARG A 135 3.93 -7.01 13.19
C ARG A 135 3.49 -6.01 12.13
N TYR A 136 2.73 -6.46 11.12
CA TYR A 136 2.30 -5.63 9.99
C TYR A 136 0.77 -5.68 9.83
N PRO A 137 0.05 -4.56 10.03
CA PRO A 137 -1.41 -4.58 10.05
C PRO A 137 -2.04 -4.62 8.64
N THR A 138 -1.31 -4.23 7.61
CA THR A 138 -1.81 -3.99 6.25
C THR A 138 -0.98 -4.71 5.21
N ILE A 139 -1.53 -4.86 4.00
CA ILE A 139 -0.77 -5.33 2.84
C ILE A 139 0.26 -4.26 2.48
N SER A 140 1.53 -4.61 2.39
CA SER A 140 2.59 -3.68 2.00
C SER A 140 2.97 -3.88 0.54
N ARG A 141 2.81 -2.83 -0.26
CA ARG A 141 3.09 -2.83 -1.70
C ARG A 141 4.28 -1.93 -2.01
N ASP A 142 5.15 -2.41 -2.87
CA ASP A 142 6.25 -1.61 -3.40
C ASP A 142 5.70 -0.46 -4.26
N TYR A 143 6.26 0.73 -4.12
CA TYR A 143 5.88 1.89 -4.93
C TYR A 143 6.42 1.78 -6.36
N GLU A 144 7.47 0.98 -6.59
CA GLU A 144 8.03 0.80 -7.92
C GLU A 144 7.20 -0.18 -8.76
N TYR A 145 6.86 0.29 -9.96
CA TYR A 145 6.17 -0.47 -10.97
C TYR A 145 7.13 -0.84 -12.10
N VAL A 146 6.82 -1.94 -12.78
CA VAL A 146 7.40 -2.28 -14.08
C VAL A 146 6.53 -1.60 -15.13
N SER A 147 7.19 -0.88 -16.02
CA SER A 147 6.61 -0.09 -17.12
C SER A 147 7.19 -0.53 -18.45
#